data_AF-A0A7C2FJ55-F1
#
_entry.id   AF-A0A7C2FJ55-F1
#
_cell.length_a   1.000
_cell.length_b   1.000
_cell.length_c   1.000
_cell.angle_alpha   90.00
_cell.angle_beta   90.00
_cell.angle_gamma   90.00
#
_symmetry.space_group_name_H-M   'P 1'
#
loop_
_entity.id
_entity.type
_entity.pdbx_description
1 polymer ?
#
loop_
_entity_poly.entity_id
_entity_poly.type
_entity_poly.pdbx_seq_one_letter_code
_entity_poly.pdbx_strand_id
1 'polypeptide(L)' 'VNHCQVKAAGGIRDTETALAMIEAGATRIGASASVAIVDGFMGAAQ' A
#
# COMPACT_ATOMS: atom_id res chain seq x y z
N VAL A 1 18.63 -2.93 16.69
CA VAL A 1 18.97 -3.72 15.47
C VAL A 1 18.42 -3.00 14.26
N ASN A 2 19.27 -2.66 13.29
CA ASN A 2 18.84 -1.95 12.07
C ASN A 2 18.47 -2.99 11.01
N HIS A 3 17.17 -3.23 10.82
CA HIS A 3 16.65 -4.13 9.80
C HIS A 3 16.35 -3.37 8.52
N CYS A 4 16.63 -3.97 7.35
CA CYS A 4 16.27 -3.37 6.07
C CYS A 4 14.75 -3.31 5.90
N GLN A 5 14.26 -2.15 5.45
CA GLN A 5 12.86 -1.91 5.12
C GLN A 5 12.52 -2.47 3.75
N VAL A 6 11.30 -3.01 3.60
CA VAL A 6 10.80 -3.57 2.34
C VAL A 6 9.87 -2.57 1.65
N LYS A 7 10.08 -2.38 0.33
CA LYS A 7 9.19 -1.64 -0.57
C LYS A 7 8.48 -2.60 -1.52
N ALA A 8 7.15 -2.59 -1.53
CA ALA A 8 6.34 -3.27 -2.54
C ALA A 8 6.00 -2.31 -3.68
N ALA A 9 6.22 -2.72 -4.93
CA ALA A 9 5.91 -1.92 -6.11
C ALA A 9 5.59 -2.80 -7.32
N GLY A 10 4.72 -2.31 -8.21
CA GLY A 10 4.28 -3.00 -9.43
C GLY A 10 2.91 -3.64 -9.27
N GLY A 11 1.96 -3.28 -10.13
CA GLY A 11 0.61 -3.88 -10.16
C GLY A 11 -0.37 -3.45 -9.05
N ILE A 12 0.07 -2.72 -8.03
CA ILE A 12 -0.76 -2.21 -6.93
C ILE A 12 -1.64 -1.06 -7.43
N ARG A 13 -2.95 -1.29 -7.56
CA ARG A 13 -3.91 -0.34 -8.16
C ARG A 13 -5.10 0.03 -7.28
N ASP A 14 -5.33 -0.71 -6.20
CA ASP A 14 -6.45 -0.53 -5.30
C ASP A 14 -6.01 -0.64 -3.83
N THR A 15 -6.90 -0.19 -2.94
CA THR A 15 -6.69 -0.14 -1.51
C THR A 15 -6.48 -1.53 -0.91
N GLU A 16 -7.23 -2.53 -1.35
CA GLU A 16 -7.14 -3.91 -0.86
C GLU A 16 -5.76 -4.52 -1.13
N THR A 17 -5.26 -4.39 -2.36
CA THR A 17 -3.91 -4.86 -2.73
C THR A 17 -2.84 -4.10 -1.94
N ALA A 18 -3.00 -2.79 -1.75
CA ALA A 18 -2.06 -2.01 -0.95
C ALA A 18 -2.03 -2.47 0.52
N LEU A 19 -3.20 -2.75 1.11
CA LEU A 19 -3.34 -3.29 2.46
C LEU A 19 -2.70 -4.67 2.60
N ALA A 20 -2.98 -5.58 1.66
CA ALA A 20 -2.39 -6.92 1.66
C ALA A 20 -0.85 -6.88 1.64
N MET A 21 -0.25 -5.92 0.92
CA MET A 21 1.21 -5.73 0.89
C MET A 21 1.75 -5.21 2.22
N ILE A 22 1.00 -4.33 2.90
CA ILE A 22 1.37 -3.84 4.23
C ILE A 22 1.30 -4.99 5.25
N GLU A 23 0.23 -5.80 5.21
CA GLU A 23 0.08 -6.99 6.07
C GLU A 23 1.18 -8.03 5.82
N ALA A 24 1.64 -8.16 4.57
CA ALA A 24 2.78 -9.00 4.21
C ALA A 24 4.13 -8.45 4.72
N GLY A 25 4.16 -7.26 5.32
CA GLY A 25 5.35 -6.64 5.93
C GLY A 25 6.02 -5.57 5.09
N ALA A 26 5.40 -5.09 4.01
CA ALA A 26 5.91 -3.94 3.28
C ALA A 26 5.78 -2.66 4.12
N THR A 27 6.88 -1.92 4.21
CA THR A 27 6.96 -0.64 4.95
C THR A 27 6.82 0.58 4.04
N ARG A 28 6.78 0.35 2.72
CA ARG A 28 6.60 1.38 1.69
C ARG A 28 5.87 0.78 0.50
N ILE A 29 4.92 1.54 -0.05
CA ILE A 29 4.18 1.18 -1.27
C ILE A 29 4.60 2.13 -2.40
N GLY A 30 4.91 1.57 -3.57
CA GLY A 30 5.11 2.32 -4.81
C GLY A 30 4.02 1.99 -5.82
N ALA A 31 3.11 2.93 -6.06
CA ALA A 31 1.99 2.78 -6.97
C ALA A 31 1.81 4.03 -7.83
N SER A 32 1.48 3.85 -9.11
CA SER A 32 1.06 4.93 -10.01
C SER A 32 -0.39 5.35 -9.78
N ALA A 33 -1.20 4.49 -9.15
CA ALA A 33 -2.59 4.74 -8.78
C ALA A 33 -2.74 5.24 -7.34
N SER A 34 -1.74 5.97 -6.82
CA SER A 34 -1.70 6.37 -5.40
C SER A 34 -2.93 7.16 -4.95
N VAL A 35 -3.46 8.04 -5.79
CA VAL A 35 -4.68 8.84 -5.49
C VAL A 35 -5.88 7.93 -5.25
N ALA A 36 -6.16 7.00 -6.19
CA ALA A 36 -7.29 6.07 -6.06
C ALA A 36 -7.17 5.18 -4.81
N ILE A 37 -5.95 4.72 -4.49
CA ILE A 37 -5.67 3.93 -3.29
C ILE A 37 -6.01 4.73 -2.03
N VAL A 38 -5.57 6.00 -1.96
CA VAL A 38 -5.82 6.89 -0.81
C VAL A 38 -7.30 7.24 -0.70
N ASP A 39 -7.97 7.53 -1.82
CA ASP A 39 -9.41 7.80 -1.84
C ASP A 39 -10.21 6.60 -1.33
N GLY A 40 -9.83 5.38 -1.71
CA GLY A 40 -10.45 4.15 -1.19
C GLY A 40 -10.21 3.93 0.32
N PHE A 41 -9.08 4.39 0.86
CA PHE A 41 -8.85 4.41 2.31
C PHE A 41 -9.76 5.41 3.04
N MET A 42 -10.02 6.57 2.43
CA MET A 42 -10.86 7.61 3.01
C MET A 42 -12.35 7.27 2.93
N GLY A 43 -12.77 6.62 1.84
CA GLY A 43 -14.17 6.20 1.64
C GLY A 43 -14.60 5.00 2.48
N ALA A 44 -13.66 4.11 2.86
CA ALA A 44 -13.95 2.96 3.72
C ALA A 44 -14.06 3.31 5.23
N ALA A 45 -13.73 4.55 5.62
CA ALA A 45 -13.73 5.01 7.01
C ALA A 45 -15.07 5.64 7.48
N GLN A 46 -16.19 5.33 6.81
CA GLN A 46 -17.53 5.80 7.22
C GLN A 46 -18.20 4.86 8.22
#